data_AF-A0A7X4XPW5-F1
#
_entry.id   AF-A0A7X4XPW5-F1
#
_cell.length_a   1.000
_cell.length_b   1.000
_cell.length_c   1.000
_cell.angle_alpha   90.00
_cell.angle_beta   90.00
_cell.angle_gamma   90.00
#
_symmetry.space_group_name_H-M   'P 1'
#
loop_
_entity.id
_entity.type
_entity.pdbx_description
1 polymer ?
#
loop_
_entity_poly.entity_id
_entity_poly.type
_entity_poly.pdbx_seq_one_letter_code
_entity_poly.pdbx_strand_id
1 'polypeptide(L)'
;MLTILSALTNALQADDRLVIDGKLAKNKIVELALNLDPELLKLLLADEQLKKHFFKDIDGVLIFDKVAFQRFVNNKSFLPDSYTEFKNKIGLSDNSHYLAESNDIVLAWPYKDCVLEGGQTKEDQKRNEIFWNETLAPEQVDTLLAPKALTNFKKFDSNGEHTDFELSQNDNLIIKGNNLLALHSLMSVYRGKIDLIYIDPPFNTEHDSFLYNDKFNRSTWLTFMKNRLEAAKELLSDSGTIYVHIDHNEGHYLKVMMDEIFGKGNFRNEIIWRYSGWNKKLRTGFERRHDTIFMYGKSDNQYFES
;
A
#
# COMPACT_ATOMS: atom_id res chain seq x y z
N MET A 1 -44.48 19.79 -10.49
CA MET A 1 -44.02 18.40 -10.63
C MET A 1 -43.24 18.07 -9.38
N LEU A 2 -43.72 17.16 -8.53
CA LEU A 2 -42.96 16.71 -7.36
C LEU A 2 -41.67 16.04 -7.84
N THR A 3 -40.55 16.30 -7.17
CA THR A 3 -39.30 15.58 -7.43
C THR A 3 -39.43 14.16 -6.90
N ILE A 4 -38.71 13.21 -7.49
CA ILE A 4 -38.68 11.83 -7.00
C ILE A 4 -38.33 11.73 -5.50
N LEU A 5 -37.47 12.65 -5.03
CA LEU A 5 -37.13 12.78 -3.62
C LEU A 5 -38.34 13.15 -2.77
N SER A 6 -39.14 14.13 -3.20
CA SER A 6 -40.36 14.52 -2.49
C SER A 6 -41.44 13.44 -2.53
N ALA A 7 -41.60 12.73 -3.65
CA ALA A 7 -42.52 11.60 -3.76
C ALA A 7 -42.12 10.47 -2.79
N LEU A 8 -40.83 10.14 -2.74
CA LEU A 8 -40.32 9.10 -1.83
C LEU A 8 -40.45 9.51 -0.37
N THR A 9 -40.10 10.75 -0.03
CA THR A 9 -40.18 11.26 1.33
C THR A 9 -41.63 11.22 1.84
N ASN A 10 -42.58 11.67 1.03
CA ASN A 10 -44.00 11.63 1.37
C ASN A 10 -44.52 10.20 1.55
N ALA A 11 -44.14 9.29 0.65
CA ALA A 11 -44.55 7.88 0.73
C ALA A 11 -44.00 7.20 2.00
N LEU A 12 -42.76 7.50 2.40
CA LEU A 12 -42.15 6.91 3.59
C LEU A 12 -42.62 7.59 4.89
N GLN A 13 -42.95 8.87 4.87
CA GLN A 13 -43.55 9.58 6.02
C GLN A 13 -44.98 9.12 6.33
N ALA A 14 -45.67 8.51 5.36
CA ALA A 14 -46.99 7.93 5.56
C ALA A 14 -46.94 6.60 6.35
N ASP A 15 -45.75 6.03 6.57
CA ASP A 15 -45.55 4.82 7.35
C ASP A 15 -44.93 5.14 8.71
N ASP A 16 -45.75 5.11 9.76
CA ASP A 16 -45.33 5.39 11.14
C ASP A 16 -44.20 4.45 11.60
N ARG A 17 -44.06 3.27 10.99
CA ARG A 17 -42.95 2.35 11.29
C ARG A 17 -41.62 2.96 10.87
N LEU A 18 -41.59 3.83 9.88
CA LEU A 18 -40.38 4.41 9.30
C LEU A 18 -40.00 5.75 9.93
N VAL A 19 -40.81 6.28 10.86
CA VAL A 19 -40.61 7.57 11.51
C VAL A 19 -40.22 7.39 12.98
N ILE A 20 -39.11 8.00 13.40
CA ILE A 20 -38.65 8.06 14.79
C ILE A 20 -38.39 9.55 15.10
N ASP A 21 -38.98 10.07 16.18
CA ASP A 21 -38.86 11.47 16.61
C ASP A 21 -39.18 12.49 15.48
N GLY A 22 -40.17 12.18 14.64
CA GLY A 22 -40.58 13.01 13.51
C GLY A 22 -39.60 13.02 12.32
N LYS A 23 -38.59 12.14 12.33
CA LYS A 23 -37.62 11.98 11.24
C LYS A 23 -37.66 10.56 10.67
N LEU A 24 -37.37 10.44 9.38
CA LEU A 24 -37.27 9.14 8.72
C LEU A 24 -36.06 8.35 9.24
N ALA A 25 -36.30 7.15 9.74
CA ALA A 25 -35.30 6.24 10.26
C ALA A 25 -34.62 5.46 9.12
N LYS A 26 -33.55 6.04 8.56
CA LYS A 26 -32.79 5.47 7.42
C LYS A 26 -32.47 3.99 7.58
N ASN A 27 -31.94 3.59 8.73
CA ASN A 27 -31.52 2.20 8.98
C ASN A 27 -32.70 1.23 8.86
N LYS A 28 -33.88 1.62 9.36
CA LYS A 28 -35.10 0.82 9.30
C LYS A 28 -35.68 0.75 7.89
N ILE A 29 -35.59 1.85 7.13
CA ILE A 29 -36.00 1.88 5.71
C ILE A 29 -35.13 0.91 4.89
N VAL A 30 -33.81 0.94 5.10
CA VAL A 30 -32.87 0.04 4.40
C VAL A 30 -33.09 -1.41 4.79
N GLU A 31 -33.33 -1.69 6.07
CA GLU A 31 -33.62 -3.02 6.59
C GLU A 31 -34.90 -3.61 5.97
N LEU A 32 -36.00 -2.84 5.94
CA LEU A 32 -37.27 -3.29 5.36
C LEU A 32 -37.17 -3.48 3.84
N ALA A 33 -36.39 -2.65 3.14
CA ALA A 33 -36.13 -2.82 1.72
C ALA A 33 -35.33 -4.10 1.40
N LEU A 34 -34.35 -4.45 2.24
CA LEU A 34 -33.60 -5.71 2.12
C LEU A 34 -34.52 -6.92 2.29
N ASN A 35 -35.40 -6.85 3.29
CA ASN A 35 -36.33 -7.91 3.65
C ASN A 35 -37.58 -8.00 2.75
N LEU A 36 -37.69 -7.15 1.70
CA LEU A 36 -38.86 -7.09 0.82
C LEU A 36 -40.17 -6.90 1.61
N ASP A 37 -40.18 -5.99 2.58
CA ASP A 37 -41.36 -5.71 3.39
C ASP A 37 -42.57 -5.37 2.48
N PRO A 38 -43.68 -6.13 2.56
CA PRO A 38 -44.81 -5.97 1.65
C PRO A 38 -45.46 -4.58 1.71
N GLU A 39 -45.52 -3.97 2.90
CA GLU A 39 -46.13 -2.66 3.10
C GLU A 39 -45.25 -1.54 2.53
N LEU A 40 -43.92 -1.62 2.71
CA LEU A 40 -42.98 -0.73 2.03
C LEU A 40 -43.11 -0.83 0.51
N LEU A 41 -43.14 -2.04 -0.05
CA LEU A 41 -43.28 -2.23 -1.50
C LEU A 41 -44.60 -1.69 -2.04
N LYS A 42 -45.69 -1.89 -1.30
CA LYS A 42 -47.01 -1.35 -1.64
C LYS A 42 -47.03 0.18 -1.67
N LEU A 43 -46.35 0.82 -0.72
CA LEU A 43 -46.19 2.29 -0.70
C LEU A 43 -45.43 2.79 -1.93
N LEU A 44 -44.35 2.11 -2.32
CA LEU A 44 -43.56 2.48 -3.50
C LEU A 44 -44.30 2.21 -4.82
N LEU A 45 -45.14 1.18 -4.87
CA LEU A 45 -45.97 0.86 -6.04
C LEU A 45 -47.16 1.80 -6.22
N ALA A 46 -47.61 2.47 -5.15
CA ALA A 46 -48.73 3.39 -5.19
C ALA A 46 -48.42 4.71 -5.92
N ASP A 47 -47.14 5.07 -6.05
CA ASP A 47 -46.69 6.25 -6.78
C ASP A 47 -46.04 5.85 -8.12
N GLU A 48 -46.59 6.34 -9.23
CA GLU A 48 -46.12 5.99 -10.58
C GLU A 48 -44.67 6.46 -10.87
N GLN A 49 -44.18 7.52 -10.21
CA GLN A 49 -42.77 7.93 -10.35
C GLN A 49 -41.83 7.00 -9.60
N LEU A 50 -42.19 6.60 -8.37
CA LEU A 50 -41.41 5.66 -7.56
C LEU A 50 -41.40 4.28 -8.21
N LYS A 51 -42.55 3.82 -8.71
CA LYS A 51 -42.69 2.59 -9.48
C LYS A 51 -41.75 2.56 -10.68
N LYS A 52 -41.73 3.61 -11.50
CA LYS A 52 -40.85 3.69 -12.68
C LYS A 52 -39.35 3.71 -12.32
N HIS A 53 -38.98 4.20 -11.14
CA HIS A 53 -37.59 4.37 -10.76
C HIS A 53 -37.02 3.21 -9.94
N PHE A 54 -37.85 2.56 -9.12
CA PHE A 54 -37.43 1.49 -8.20
C PHE A 54 -37.90 0.10 -8.61
N PHE A 55 -38.64 -0.03 -9.72
CA PHE A 55 -39.06 -1.32 -10.24
C PHE A 55 -38.67 -1.46 -11.70
N LYS A 56 -38.28 -2.67 -12.07
CA LYS A 56 -38.02 -3.08 -13.46
C LYS A 56 -39.15 -3.99 -13.91
N ASP A 57 -39.75 -3.67 -15.04
CA ASP A 57 -40.70 -4.56 -15.71
C ASP A 57 -39.91 -5.61 -16.50
N ILE A 58 -40.15 -6.88 -16.18
CA ILE A 58 -39.68 -8.01 -16.97
C ILE A 58 -40.90 -8.83 -17.34
N ASP A 59 -41.29 -8.79 -18.61
CA ASP A 59 -42.43 -9.53 -19.17
C ASP A 59 -43.74 -9.37 -18.39
N GLY A 60 -44.03 -8.15 -17.92
CA GLY A 60 -45.24 -7.82 -17.17
C GLY A 60 -45.15 -8.09 -15.67
N VAL A 61 -43.99 -8.52 -15.17
CA VAL A 61 -43.71 -8.70 -13.74
C VAL A 61 -42.82 -7.55 -13.25
N LEU A 62 -43.33 -6.81 -12.26
CA LEU A 62 -42.57 -5.73 -11.61
C LEU A 62 -41.63 -6.30 -10.56
N ILE A 63 -40.33 -6.16 -10.79
CA ILE A 63 -39.27 -6.57 -9.88
C ILE A 63 -38.71 -5.35 -9.17
N PHE A 64 -38.72 -5.37 -7.84
CA PHE A 64 -38.13 -4.31 -7.03
C PHE A 64 -36.60 -4.30 -7.15
N ASP A 65 -36.04 -3.19 -7.64
CA ASP A 65 -34.61 -2.97 -7.73
C ASP A 65 -34.07 -2.49 -6.37
N LYS A 66 -33.81 -3.47 -5.50
CA LYS A 66 -33.25 -3.23 -4.15
C LYS A 66 -31.98 -2.39 -4.20
N VAL A 67 -31.14 -2.61 -5.21
CA VAL A 67 -29.84 -1.92 -5.34
C VAL A 67 -30.08 -0.45 -5.69
N ALA A 68 -30.95 -0.16 -6.65
CA ALA A 68 -31.32 1.21 -7.01
C ALA A 68 -31.99 1.95 -5.85
N PHE A 69 -32.89 1.28 -5.12
CA PHE A 69 -33.57 1.84 -3.96
C PHE A 69 -32.60 2.13 -2.81
N GLN A 70 -31.75 1.17 -2.44
CA GLN A 70 -30.75 1.36 -1.40
C GLN A 70 -29.78 2.48 -1.77
N ARG A 71 -29.32 2.56 -3.02
CA ARG A 71 -28.47 3.66 -3.49
C ARG A 71 -29.15 5.00 -3.33
N PHE A 72 -30.45 5.09 -3.62
CA PHE A 72 -31.21 6.33 -3.49
C PHE A 72 -31.41 6.74 -2.03
N VAL A 73 -31.83 5.83 -1.16
CA VAL A 73 -32.00 6.11 0.29
C VAL A 73 -30.65 6.35 0.98
N ASN A 74 -29.57 5.76 0.46
CA ASN A 74 -28.22 6.00 0.95
C ASN A 74 -27.61 7.32 0.48
N ASN A 75 -28.16 7.93 -0.56
CA ASN A 75 -27.74 9.24 -1.04
C ASN A 75 -28.05 10.31 0.01
N LYS A 76 -27.07 11.19 0.28
CA LYS A 76 -27.20 12.31 1.23
C LYS A 76 -28.20 13.39 0.80
N SER A 77 -28.73 13.30 -0.42
CA SER A 77 -29.88 14.10 -0.87
C SER A 77 -31.18 13.69 -0.16
N PHE A 78 -31.27 12.43 0.31
CA PHE A 78 -32.44 11.91 1.04
C PHE A 78 -32.44 12.32 2.52
N LEU A 79 -31.26 12.53 3.12
CA LEU A 79 -31.08 13.08 4.47
C LEU A 79 -29.86 14.03 4.49
N PRO A 80 -30.06 15.34 4.75
CA PRO A 80 -29.10 16.39 4.40
C PRO A 80 -27.91 16.40 5.36
N ASP A 81 -26.78 15.80 4.93
CA ASP A 81 -25.46 16.04 5.53
C ASP A 81 -24.27 15.87 4.53
N SER A 82 -24.44 16.06 3.21
CA SER A 82 -23.41 16.65 2.31
C SER A 82 -23.86 16.77 0.84
N TYR A 83 -23.28 17.75 0.17
CA TYR A 83 -23.57 18.24 -1.18
C TYR A 83 -22.98 17.38 -2.34
N THR A 84 -22.66 16.11 -2.11
CA THR A 84 -22.07 15.21 -3.12
C THR A 84 -22.53 13.76 -2.89
N GLU A 85 -22.56 12.94 -3.95
CA GLU A 85 -22.85 11.49 -3.89
C GLU A 85 -21.74 10.69 -3.17
N PHE A 86 -20.55 11.28 -3.08
CA PHE A 86 -19.38 10.74 -2.43
C PHE A 86 -19.36 11.10 -0.93
N LYS A 87 -18.77 10.23 -0.09
CA LYS A 87 -18.43 10.63 1.29
C LYS A 87 -17.52 11.87 1.21
N ASN A 88 -17.46 12.73 2.24
CA ASN A 88 -16.45 13.80 2.34
C ASN A 88 -15.04 13.20 2.54
N LYS A 89 -14.60 12.39 1.58
CA LYS A 89 -13.36 11.63 1.55
C LYS A 89 -12.85 11.67 0.11
N ILE A 90 -11.62 12.12 -0.05
CA ILE A 90 -10.91 12.05 -1.33
C ILE A 90 -10.41 10.61 -1.48
N GLY A 91 -10.61 10.00 -2.66
CA GLY A 91 -10.15 8.65 -2.93
C GLY A 91 -10.46 8.21 -4.36
N LEU A 92 -9.83 7.12 -4.78
CA LEU A 92 -10.16 6.45 -6.03
C LEU A 92 -11.41 5.58 -5.82
N SER A 93 -12.25 5.48 -6.85
CA SER A 93 -13.43 4.61 -6.84
C SER A 93 -13.64 4.00 -8.22
N ASP A 94 -14.29 2.85 -8.28
CA ASP A 94 -14.79 2.26 -9.53
C ASP A 94 -16.20 2.77 -9.90
N ASN A 95 -16.57 3.94 -9.37
CA ASN A 95 -17.92 4.53 -9.37
C ASN A 95 -18.96 3.83 -8.48
N SER A 96 -18.64 2.67 -7.88
CA SER A 96 -19.55 1.94 -6.99
C SER A 96 -19.07 1.95 -5.53
N HIS A 97 -17.77 1.77 -5.32
CA HIS A 97 -17.14 1.76 -4.00
C HIS A 97 -15.80 2.50 -4.07
N TYR A 98 -15.39 3.11 -2.94
CA TYR A 98 -14.01 3.56 -2.82
C TYR A 98 -13.09 2.35 -2.90
N LEU A 99 -12.00 2.46 -3.66
CA LEU A 99 -11.00 1.41 -3.75
C LEU A 99 -10.41 1.10 -2.36
N ALA A 100 -10.32 2.09 -1.48
CA ALA A 100 -9.87 1.90 -0.10
C ALA A 100 -10.82 1.07 0.79
N GLU A 101 -12.06 0.82 0.36
CA GLU A 101 -13.06 0.02 1.07
C GLU A 101 -13.17 -1.40 0.48
N SER A 102 -12.47 -1.70 -0.62
CA SER A 102 -12.43 -3.02 -1.22
C SER A 102 -11.23 -3.81 -0.72
N ASN A 103 -11.49 -5.02 -0.19
CA ASN A 103 -10.44 -5.98 0.16
C ASN A 103 -9.86 -6.70 -1.07
N ASP A 104 -10.44 -6.46 -2.26
CA ASP A 104 -10.05 -7.12 -3.51
C ASP A 104 -9.01 -6.33 -4.31
N ILE A 105 -8.46 -5.26 -3.73
CA ILE A 105 -7.54 -4.35 -4.42
C ILE A 105 -6.13 -4.53 -3.92
N VAL A 106 -5.26 -4.92 -4.85
CA VAL A 106 -3.83 -5.11 -4.63
C VAL A 106 -3.04 -4.16 -5.52
N LEU A 107 -1.89 -3.69 -5.04
CA LEU A 107 -0.92 -3.04 -5.90
C LEU A 107 -0.39 -4.09 -6.89
N ALA A 108 -0.48 -3.86 -8.20
CA ALA A 108 -0.10 -4.86 -9.20
C ALA A 108 0.96 -4.31 -10.16
N TRP A 109 2.02 -5.08 -10.39
CA TRP A 109 3.06 -4.79 -11.38
C TRP A 109 3.66 -6.10 -11.92
N PRO A 110 4.28 -6.09 -13.12
CA PRO A 110 4.96 -7.27 -13.65
C PRO A 110 6.00 -7.83 -12.69
N TYR A 111 6.02 -9.15 -12.50
CA TYR A 111 6.97 -9.86 -11.63
C TYR A 111 6.86 -9.51 -10.15
N LYS A 112 5.69 -9.02 -9.68
CA LYS A 112 5.42 -8.78 -8.25
C LYS A 112 5.57 -10.07 -7.41
N ASP A 113 5.21 -11.19 -8.02
CA ASP A 113 5.20 -12.56 -7.51
C ASP A 113 6.52 -13.31 -7.79
N CYS A 114 7.61 -12.57 -7.98
CA CYS A 114 8.93 -13.13 -8.22
C CYS A 114 9.96 -12.66 -7.17
N VAL A 115 10.97 -13.50 -6.98
CA VAL A 115 12.21 -13.15 -6.28
C VAL A 115 13.30 -12.88 -7.32
N LEU A 116 13.88 -11.68 -7.26
CA LEU A 116 14.99 -11.30 -8.13
C LEU A 116 16.33 -11.73 -7.52
N GLU A 117 16.98 -12.71 -8.13
CA GLU A 117 18.28 -13.21 -7.70
C GLU A 117 19.38 -12.14 -7.82
N GLY A 118 19.35 -11.35 -8.89
CA GLY A 118 20.24 -10.20 -9.09
C GLY A 118 21.73 -10.52 -8.87
N GLY A 119 22.38 -11.23 -9.79
CA GLY A 119 23.80 -11.56 -9.71
C GLY A 119 24.71 -10.48 -10.30
N GLN A 120 25.65 -9.96 -9.52
CA GLN A 120 26.85 -9.26 -10.02
C GLN A 120 28.08 -9.99 -9.49
N THR A 121 28.71 -10.79 -10.34
CA THR A 121 29.95 -11.51 -10.01
C THR A 121 31.21 -10.69 -10.33
N LYS A 122 31.13 -9.69 -11.23
CA LYS A 122 32.21 -8.74 -11.58
C LYS A 122 31.64 -7.37 -11.94
N GLU A 123 32.43 -6.32 -11.71
CA GLU A 123 32.04 -4.93 -11.99
C GLU A 123 31.74 -4.67 -13.49
N ASP A 124 32.34 -5.45 -14.40
CA ASP A 124 32.29 -5.23 -15.85
C ASP A 124 31.29 -6.12 -16.64
N GLN A 125 30.51 -6.99 -15.98
CA GLN A 125 29.62 -7.92 -16.69
C GLN A 125 28.19 -7.38 -16.85
N LYS A 126 27.66 -7.43 -18.08
CA LYS A 126 26.23 -7.24 -18.35
C LYS A 126 25.43 -8.33 -17.62
N ARG A 127 24.43 -7.92 -16.83
CA ARG A 127 23.63 -8.79 -15.95
C ARG A 127 22.61 -9.60 -16.75
N ASN A 128 22.44 -10.88 -16.39
CA ASN A 128 21.21 -11.62 -16.63
C ASN A 128 20.37 -11.55 -15.36
N GLU A 129 19.26 -10.82 -15.38
CA GLU A 129 18.32 -10.74 -14.28
C GLU A 129 17.42 -11.98 -14.30
N ILE A 130 17.58 -12.85 -13.30
CA ILE A 130 16.78 -14.05 -13.14
C ILE A 130 15.67 -13.76 -12.13
N PHE A 131 14.43 -13.92 -12.59
CA PHE A 131 13.24 -13.82 -11.77
C PHE A 131 12.70 -15.22 -11.52
N TRP A 132 12.69 -15.62 -10.26
CA TRP A 132 12.10 -16.88 -9.83
C TRP A 132 10.67 -16.62 -9.36
N ASN A 133 9.68 -17.15 -10.07
CA ASN A 133 8.29 -17.01 -9.66
C ASN A 133 8.03 -17.85 -8.41
N GLU A 134 7.39 -17.25 -7.41
CA GLU A 134 7.16 -17.88 -6.10
C GLU A 134 6.25 -19.12 -6.19
N THR A 135 5.33 -19.17 -7.17
CA THR A 135 4.41 -20.31 -7.37
C THR A 135 4.98 -21.37 -8.31
N LEU A 136 5.63 -20.94 -9.40
CA LEU A 136 6.11 -21.85 -10.45
C LEU A 136 7.51 -22.42 -10.17
N ALA A 137 8.31 -21.75 -9.35
CA ALA A 137 9.70 -22.12 -9.03
C ALA A 137 10.00 -22.07 -7.52
N PRO A 138 9.18 -22.71 -6.67
CA PRO A 138 9.32 -22.62 -5.21
C PRO A 138 10.66 -23.20 -4.72
N GLU A 139 11.14 -24.30 -5.31
CA GLU A 139 12.42 -24.92 -4.91
C GLU A 139 13.61 -23.98 -5.14
N GLN A 140 13.61 -23.22 -6.24
CA GLN A 140 14.65 -22.25 -6.55
C GLN A 140 14.58 -21.06 -5.61
N VAL A 141 13.37 -20.57 -5.30
CA VAL A 141 13.16 -19.50 -4.31
C VAL A 141 13.64 -19.94 -2.93
N ASP A 142 13.25 -21.12 -2.46
CA ASP A 142 13.65 -21.66 -1.16
C ASP A 142 15.17 -21.81 -1.08
N THR A 143 15.79 -22.37 -2.12
CA THR A 143 17.26 -22.51 -2.19
C THR A 143 17.95 -21.15 -2.17
N LEU A 144 17.41 -20.19 -2.90
CA LEU A 144 17.94 -18.83 -2.97
C LEU A 144 17.83 -18.14 -1.61
N LEU A 145 16.71 -18.26 -0.91
CA LEU A 145 16.44 -17.59 0.36
C LEU A 145 16.92 -18.39 1.59
N ALA A 146 17.39 -19.62 1.42
CA ALA A 146 17.97 -20.41 2.50
C ALA A 146 19.18 -19.70 3.13
N PRO A 147 19.40 -19.80 4.45
CA PRO A 147 20.59 -19.24 5.08
C PRO A 147 21.89 -19.74 4.43
N LYS A 148 22.79 -18.82 4.11
CA LYS A 148 24.09 -19.13 3.51
C LYS A 148 25.16 -19.23 4.60
N ALA A 149 26.11 -20.14 4.41
CA ALA A 149 27.29 -20.22 5.26
C ALA A 149 28.20 -19.01 4.98
N LEU A 150 28.36 -18.15 5.99
CA LEU A 150 29.33 -17.06 5.93
C LEU A 150 30.74 -17.63 6.16
N THR A 151 31.69 -17.22 5.32
CA THR A 151 33.08 -17.72 5.33
C THR A 151 34.06 -16.55 5.22
N ASN A 152 35.36 -16.83 5.40
CA ASN A 152 36.44 -15.84 5.28
C ASN A 152 36.32 -14.68 6.29
N PHE A 153 35.95 -15.00 7.52
CA PHE A 153 35.88 -14.05 8.62
C PHE A 153 37.25 -13.42 8.89
N LYS A 154 37.27 -12.09 9.01
CA LYS A 154 38.43 -11.27 9.34
C LYS A 154 38.00 -10.21 10.33
N LYS A 155 38.77 -10.02 11.40
CA LYS A 155 38.53 -8.95 12.38
C LYS A 155 39.58 -7.85 12.20
N PHE A 156 39.13 -6.61 12.15
CA PHE A 156 39.99 -5.44 12.03
C PHE A 156 39.89 -4.60 13.29
N ASP A 157 41.04 -4.28 13.88
CA ASP A 157 41.16 -3.35 15.01
C ASP A 157 42.34 -2.37 14.78
N SER A 158 42.68 -1.60 15.81
CA SER A 158 43.81 -0.65 15.74
C SER A 158 45.18 -1.30 15.49
N ASN A 159 45.30 -2.62 15.70
CA ASN A 159 46.53 -3.39 15.58
C ASN A 159 46.61 -4.17 14.25
N GLY A 160 45.54 -4.18 13.44
CA GLY A 160 45.54 -4.77 12.10
C GLY A 160 44.45 -5.83 11.88
N GLU A 161 44.73 -6.78 10.98
CA GLU A 161 43.84 -7.88 10.60
C GLU A 161 44.13 -9.14 11.44
N HIS A 162 43.08 -9.75 12.00
CA HIS A 162 43.14 -10.99 12.77
C HIS A 162 42.27 -12.06 12.12
N THR A 163 42.81 -13.28 12.05
CA THR A 163 42.12 -14.47 11.52
C THR A 163 41.74 -15.48 12.59
N ASP A 164 42.34 -15.38 13.79
CA ASP A 164 42.01 -16.20 14.95
C ASP A 164 41.25 -15.34 15.96
N PHE A 165 39.93 -15.46 15.95
CA PHE A 165 39.03 -14.73 16.84
C PHE A 165 37.71 -15.47 16.99
N GLU A 166 37.00 -15.17 18.08
CA GLU A 166 35.62 -15.59 18.27
C GLU A 166 34.66 -14.46 17.89
N LEU A 167 33.60 -14.81 17.16
CA LEU A 167 32.53 -13.89 16.82
C LEU A 167 31.66 -13.63 18.04
N SER A 168 31.51 -12.36 18.41
CA SER A 168 30.58 -11.90 19.42
C SER A 168 29.33 -11.29 18.78
N GLN A 169 28.20 -11.36 19.47
CA GLN A 169 26.97 -10.67 19.03
C GLN A 169 27.12 -9.14 19.01
N ASN A 170 28.10 -8.60 19.76
CA ASN A 170 28.39 -7.18 19.83
C ASN A 170 29.44 -6.72 18.80
N ASP A 171 29.94 -7.62 17.94
CA ASP A 171 30.89 -7.24 16.90
C ASP A 171 30.18 -6.46 15.77
N ASN A 172 30.88 -5.47 15.23
CA ASN A 172 30.45 -4.78 14.01
C ASN A 172 30.77 -5.65 12.79
N LEU A 173 29.76 -5.94 11.97
CA LEU A 173 29.89 -6.84 10.83
C LEU A 173 29.86 -6.07 9.50
N ILE A 174 30.81 -6.38 8.62
CA ILE A 174 30.77 -5.99 7.21
C ILE A 174 30.64 -7.26 6.38
N ILE A 175 29.53 -7.39 5.64
CA ILE A 175 29.24 -8.57 4.83
C ILE A 175 29.36 -8.20 3.36
N LYS A 176 30.30 -8.85 2.66
CA LYS A 176 30.46 -8.71 1.22
C LYS A 176 29.63 -9.78 0.49
N GLY A 177 28.63 -9.36 -0.27
CA GLY A 177 27.82 -10.26 -1.08
C GLY A 177 26.52 -9.61 -1.57
N ASN A 178 25.64 -10.43 -2.15
CA ASN A 178 24.28 -9.99 -2.48
C ASN A 178 23.51 -9.75 -1.18
N ASN A 179 22.99 -8.53 -1.02
CA ASN A 179 22.28 -8.09 0.18
C ASN A 179 21.02 -8.92 0.47
N LEU A 180 20.28 -9.42 -0.53
CA LEU A 180 19.11 -10.26 -0.29
C LEU A 180 19.53 -11.58 0.40
N LEU A 181 20.58 -12.24 -0.10
CA LEU A 181 21.11 -13.45 0.51
C LEU A 181 21.66 -13.19 1.91
N ALA A 182 22.33 -12.05 2.10
CA ALA A 182 22.85 -11.65 3.40
C ALA A 182 21.71 -11.43 4.43
N LEU A 183 20.67 -10.69 4.06
CA LEU A 183 19.50 -10.43 4.92
C LEU A 183 18.84 -11.75 5.38
N HIS A 184 18.62 -12.68 4.45
CA HIS A 184 18.04 -13.99 4.77
C HIS A 184 18.96 -14.86 5.63
N SER A 185 20.28 -14.75 5.46
CA SER A 185 21.25 -15.47 6.29
C SER A 185 21.29 -14.93 7.73
N LEU A 186 21.23 -13.59 7.86
CA LEU A 186 21.19 -12.90 9.16
C LEU A 186 19.93 -13.21 9.96
N MET A 187 18.85 -13.59 9.28
CA MET A 187 17.58 -13.92 9.90
C MET A 187 17.67 -15.04 10.96
N SER A 188 18.63 -15.95 10.82
CA SER A 188 18.86 -17.04 11.78
C SER A 188 19.29 -16.53 13.17
N VAL A 189 19.91 -15.35 13.25
CA VAL A 189 20.47 -14.79 14.49
C VAL A 189 19.77 -13.49 14.90
N TYR A 190 19.41 -12.64 13.93
CA TYR A 190 18.98 -11.24 14.15
C TYR A 190 17.51 -10.96 13.85
N ARG A 191 16.69 -11.99 13.55
CA ARG A 191 15.24 -11.81 13.39
C ARG A 191 14.64 -11.11 14.60
N GLY A 192 13.92 -10.02 14.39
CA GLY A 192 13.27 -9.28 15.48
C GLY A 192 14.22 -8.48 16.37
N LYS A 193 15.48 -8.25 15.99
CA LYS A 193 16.50 -7.66 16.88
C LYS A 193 17.11 -6.36 16.36
N ILE A 194 16.80 -5.95 15.13
CA ILE A 194 17.40 -4.74 14.55
C ILE A 194 16.56 -3.51 14.91
N ASP A 195 17.14 -2.57 15.66
CA ASP A 195 16.42 -1.37 16.09
C ASP A 195 16.35 -0.28 15.01
N LEU A 196 17.34 -0.22 14.13
CA LEU A 196 17.41 0.77 13.07
C LEU A 196 18.01 0.19 11.79
N ILE A 197 17.33 0.45 10.67
CA ILE A 197 17.84 0.19 9.33
C ILE A 197 17.88 1.53 8.57
N TYR A 198 19.02 1.84 7.96
CA TYR A 198 19.14 2.93 7.01
C TYR A 198 19.63 2.38 5.66
N ILE A 199 18.95 2.74 4.58
CA ILE A 199 19.34 2.34 3.23
C ILE A 199 19.27 3.51 2.24
N ASP A 200 20.20 3.51 1.30
CA ASP A 200 20.31 4.45 0.18
C ASP A 200 20.30 3.63 -1.13
N PRO A 201 19.13 3.11 -1.55
CA PRO A 201 18.99 2.28 -2.76
C PRO A 201 19.28 3.10 -4.04
N PRO A 202 19.49 2.43 -5.19
CA PRO A 202 19.62 3.13 -6.48
C PRO A 202 18.37 3.95 -6.81
N PHE A 203 18.55 5.16 -7.32
CA PHE A 203 17.47 6.15 -7.52
C PHE A 203 16.71 6.01 -8.86
N ASN A 204 17.17 5.17 -9.79
CA ASN A 204 16.61 4.95 -11.13
C ASN A 204 16.55 6.23 -11.99
N THR A 205 17.63 7.00 -12.00
CA THR A 205 17.78 8.32 -12.65
C THR A 205 18.12 8.27 -14.14
N GLU A 206 18.20 7.08 -14.76
CA GLU A 206 18.58 6.84 -16.17
C GLU A 206 19.99 7.32 -16.58
N HIS A 207 20.73 7.99 -15.70
CA HIS A 207 22.10 8.46 -15.92
C HIS A 207 23.09 7.55 -15.20
N ASP A 208 23.80 6.72 -15.98
CA ASP A 208 24.86 5.83 -15.52
C ASP A 208 26.03 6.63 -14.92
N SER A 209 25.96 6.95 -13.63
CA SER A 209 27.12 7.32 -12.84
C SER A 209 27.40 6.26 -11.78
N PHE A 210 28.30 5.35 -12.16
CA PHE A 210 29.02 4.37 -11.33
C PHE A 210 28.23 3.23 -10.65
N LEU A 211 28.53 2.00 -11.10
CA LEU A 211 28.42 0.70 -10.40
C LEU A 211 27.02 0.13 -10.07
N TYR A 212 25.94 0.89 -10.23
CA TYR A 212 24.57 0.37 -10.19
C TYR A 212 23.87 0.60 -11.52
N ASN A 213 23.29 -0.46 -12.11
CA ASN A 213 22.48 -0.32 -13.32
C ASN A 213 21.20 0.43 -12.98
N ASP A 214 21.13 1.69 -13.38
CA ASP A 214 20.06 2.64 -13.09
C ASP A 214 18.97 2.66 -14.18
N LYS A 215 18.92 1.58 -14.97
CA LYS A 215 17.90 1.28 -16.00
C LYS A 215 17.08 0.07 -15.61
N PHE A 216 16.55 0.08 -14.40
CA PHE A 216 15.48 -0.85 -14.11
C PHE A 216 14.23 -0.36 -14.82
N ASN A 217 13.57 -1.25 -15.58
CA ASN A 217 12.14 -1.05 -15.78
C ASN A 217 11.54 -0.92 -14.37
N ARG A 218 10.67 0.07 -14.14
CA ARG A 218 10.07 0.38 -12.83
C ARG A 218 9.58 -0.90 -12.12
N SER A 219 9.00 -1.84 -12.87
CA SER A 219 8.57 -3.14 -12.32
C SER A 219 9.72 -3.94 -11.70
N THR A 220 10.88 -4.00 -12.36
CA THR A 220 12.07 -4.68 -11.82
C THR A 220 12.58 -3.98 -10.57
N TRP A 221 12.64 -2.65 -10.57
CA TRP A 221 13.08 -1.89 -9.40
C TRP A 221 12.16 -2.15 -8.20
N LEU A 222 10.85 -2.15 -8.44
CA LEU A 222 9.85 -2.47 -7.42
C LEU A 222 10.01 -3.90 -6.88
N THR A 223 10.21 -4.90 -7.75
CA THR A 223 10.47 -6.28 -7.30
C THR A 223 11.78 -6.38 -6.52
N PHE A 224 12.85 -5.74 -6.99
CA PHE A 224 14.15 -5.68 -6.30
C PHE A 224 14.01 -5.13 -4.87
N MET A 225 13.29 -4.01 -4.73
CA MET A 225 13.06 -3.34 -3.45
C MET A 225 12.09 -4.13 -2.56
N LYS A 226 10.98 -4.63 -3.11
CA LYS A 226 9.99 -5.44 -2.37
C LYS A 226 10.67 -6.59 -1.63
N ASN A 227 11.43 -7.44 -2.35
CA ASN A 227 12.06 -8.61 -1.74
C ASN A 227 12.99 -8.24 -0.56
N ARG A 228 13.68 -7.10 -0.66
CA ARG A 228 14.61 -6.62 0.38
C ARG A 228 13.90 -5.96 1.55
N LEU A 229 12.87 -5.16 1.29
CA LEU A 229 12.08 -4.49 2.32
C LEU A 229 11.28 -5.49 3.15
N GLU A 230 10.76 -6.55 2.52
CA GLU A 230 10.12 -7.67 3.23
C GLU A 230 11.10 -8.35 4.19
N ALA A 231 12.31 -8.70 3.71
CA ALA A 231 13.34 -9.27 4.58
C ALA A 231 13.80 -8.31 5.69
N ALA A 232 13.92 -7.01 5.38
CA ALA A 232 14.29 -5.99 6.35
C ALA A 232 13.24 -5.85 7.47
N LYS A 233 11.94 -5.86 7.13
CA LYS A 233 10.85 -5.78 8.10
C LYS A 233 10.90 -6.93 9.12
N GLU A 234 11.23 -8.13 8.68
CA GLU A 234 11.35 -9.31 9.54
C GLU A 234 12.55 -9.25 10.49
N LEU A 235 13.62 -8.56 10.11
CA LEU A 235 14.80 -8.34 10.95
C LEU A 235 14.56 -7.26 12.03
N LEU A 236 13.71 -6.27 11.75
CA LEU A 236 13.42 -5.20 12.69
C LEU A 236 12.86 -5.73 14.02
N SER A 237 13.28 -5.14 15.14
CA SER A 237 12.61 -5.28 16.43
C SER A 237 11.22 -4.65 16.40
N ASP A 238 10.35 -4.96 17.36
CA ASP A 238 8.98 -4.43 17.37
C ASP A 238 8.93 -2.91 17.52
N SER A 239 9.93 -2.31 18.18
CA SER A 239 10.18 -0.87 18.26
C SER A 239 11.10 -0.35 17.14
N GLY A 240 11.52 -1.21 16.22
CA GLY A 240 12.51 -0.91 15.20
C GLY A 240 11.99 0.01 14.10
N THR A 241 12.89 0.79 13.52
CA THR A 241 12.59 1.77 12.47
C THR A 241 13.45 1.57 11.23
N ILE A 242 12.91 1.92 10.07
CA ILE A 242 13.62 1.92 8.80
C ILE A 242 13.55 3.29 8.13
N TYR A 243 14.68 3.71 7.58
CA TYR A 243 14.88 4.95 6.85
C TYR A 243 15.33 4.61 5.43
N VAL A 244 14.56 5.05 4.43
CA VAL A 244 14.87 4.82 3.02
C VAL A 244 15.05 6.15 2.32
N HIS A 245 16.29 6.44 1.92
CA HIS A 245 16.63 7.65 1.17
C HIS A 245 16.38 7.43 -0.32
N ILE A 246 15.67 8.36 -0.96
CA ILE A 246 15.26 8.24 -2.35
C ILE A 246 15.03 9.61 -2.97
N ASP A 247 15.23 9.71 -4.28
CA ASP A 247 14.80 10.88 -5.03
C ASP A 247 13.36 10.78 -5.57
N HIS A 248 12.95 11.79 -6.31
CA HIS A 248 11.61 11.90 -6.89
C HIS A 248 11.24 10.84 -7.94
N ASN A 249 12.19 10.10 -8.54
CA ASN A 249 11.90 9.19 -9.66
C ASN A 249 11.10 7.97 -9.20
N GLU A 250 11.49 7.41 -8.05
CA GLU A 250 10.87 6.21 -7.47
C GLU A 250 10.18 6.48 -6.12
N GLY A 251 10.40 7.65 -5.52
CA GLY A 251 9.92 7.94 -4.16
C GLY A 251 8.43 7.70 -3.94
N HIS A 252 7.56 8.10 -4.86
CA HIS A 252 6.11 7.89 -4.71
C HIS A 252 5.72 6.40 -4.82
N TYR A 253 6.35 5.64 -5.71
CA TYR A 253 6.07 4.21 -5.88
C TYR A 253 6.62 3.40 -4.70
N LEU A 254 7.82 3.76 -4.24
CA LEU A 254 8.41 3.23 -3.02
C LEU A 254 7.49 3.48 -1.82
N LYS A 255 6.96 4.69 -1.67
CA LYS A 255 6.05 5.04 -0.56
C LYS A 255 4.81 4.16 -0.53
N VAL A 256 4.17 3.94 -1.69
CA VAL A 256 2.98 3.09 -1.79
C VAL A 256 3.32 1.63 -1.48
N MET A 257 4.45 1.13 -1.98
CA MET A 257 4.93 -0.23 -1.66
C MET A 257 5.28 -0.38 -0.17
N MET A 258 5.91 0.61 0.44
CA MET A 258 6.19 0.60 1.88
C MET A 258 4.91 0.67 2.72
N ASP A 259 3.86 1.36 2.25
CA ASP A 259 2.54 1.33 2.90
C ASP A 259 1.91 -0.07 2.89
N GLU A 260 2.12 -0.84 1.82
CA GLU A 260 1.68 -2.25 1.72
C GLU A 260 2.52 -3.15 2.65
N ILE A 261 3.86 -3.02 2.63
CA ILE A 261 4.76 -3.89 3.39
C ILE A 261 4.70 -3.59 4.89
N PHE A 262 4.87 -2.33 5.30
CA PHE A 262 4.96 -1.93 6.71
C PHE A 262 3.60 -1.56 7.31
N GLY A 263 2.59 -1.31 6.49
CA GLY A 263 1.30 -0.81 6.91
C GLY A 263 1.29 0.72 7.00
N LYS A 264 0.27 1.33 6.39
CA LYS A 264 0.11 2.80 6.34
C LYS A 264 0.11 3.48 7.72
N GLY A 265 -0.42 2.81 8.75
CA GLY A 265 -0.43 3.32 10.14
C GLY A 265 0.97 3.41 10.77
N ASN A 266 1.95 2.72 10.21
CA ASN A 266 3.32 2.70 10.70
C ASN A 266 4.25 3.68 9.95
N PHE A 267 3.71 4.47 9.02
CA PHE A 267 4.44 5.60 8.46
C PHE A 267 4.67 6.66 9.53
N ARG A 268 5.93 7.06 9.75
CA ARG A 268 6.31 7.96 10.85
C ARG A 268 6.61 9.36 10.37
N ASN A 269 7.38 9.49 9.29
CA ASN A 269 7.78 10.80 8.81
C ASN A 269 8.27 10.79 7.35
N GLU A 270 8.19 11.96 6.72
CA GLU A 270 8.84 12.32 5.48
C GLU A 270 9.93 13.36 5.79
N ILE A 271 11.18 12.94 5.79
CA ILE A 271 12.30 13.81 6.13
C ILE A 271 12.88 14.36 4.82
N ILE A 272 12.89 15.69 4.69
CA ILE A 272 13.41 16.38 3.51
C ILE A 272 14.92 16.58 3.66
N TRP A 273 15.70 15.83 2.88
CA TRP A 273 17.15 16.02 2.83
C TRP A 273 17.49 17.09 1.79
N ARG A 274 17.70 18.32 2.27
CA ARG A 274 18.06 19.46 1.42
C ARG A 274 19.56 19.51 1.19
N TYR A 275 19.98 19.53 -0.07
CA TYR A 275 21.37 19.73 -0.45
C TYR A 275 21.61 21.12 -1.06
N SER A 276 22.77 21.70 -0.76
CA SER A 276 23.26 22.93 -1.40
C SER A 276 23.98 22.59 -2.70
N GLY A 277 23.61 23.22 -3.80
CA GLY A 277 24.29 23.12 -5.09
C GLY A 277 24.63 24.51 -5.65
N TRP A 278 25.50 24.57 -6.66
CA TRP A 278 25.71 25.82 -7.41
C TRP A 278 24.43 26.26 -8.11
N ASN A 279 24.13 27.56 -8.05
CA ASN A 279 23.00 28.19 -8.76
C ASN A 279 23.17 28.09 -10.27
N LYS A 280 22.87 26.92 -10.85
CA LYS A 280 22.70 26.79 -12.30
C LYS A 280 21.35 27.38 -12.63
N LYS A 281 21.37 28.56 -13.24
CA LYS A 281 20.19 29.20 -13.80
C LYS A 281 19.53 28.24 -14.80
N LEU A 282 18.46 27.56 -14.37
CA LEU A 282 17.71 26.67 -15.24
C LEU A 282 17.10 27.49 -16.37
N ARG A 283 17.16 26.99 -17.61
CA ARG A 283 16.51 27.63 -18.76
C ARG A 283 14.98 27.58 -18.63
N THR A 284 14.47 26.53 -17.97
CA THR A 284 13.05 26.29 -17.69
C THR A 284 12.91 25.52 -16.37
N GLY A 285 11.90 25.85 -15.55
CA GLY A 285 11.53 25.08 -14.35
C GLY A 285 12.15 25.53 -13.02
N PHE A 286 11.76 24.83 -11.95
CA PHE A 286 12.28 25.03 -10.59
C PHE A 286 13.47 24.12 -10.31
N GLU A 287 14.42 24.60 -9.50
CA GLU A 287 15.58 23.82 -9.10
C GLU A 287 15.20 22.69 -8.14
N ARG A 288 15.63 21.46 -8.44
CA ARG A 288 15.57 20.34 -7.50
C ARG A 288 16.68 20.52 -6.46
N ARG A 289 16.29 20.69 -5.20
CA ARG A 289 17.20 21.00 -4.06
C ARG A 289 17.04 20.04 -2.88
N HIS A 290 16.33 18.95 -3.07
CA HIS A 290 16.12 17.97 -2.03
C HIS A 290 15.91 16.57 -2.61
N ASP A 291 16.24 15.60 -1.79
CA ASP A 291 15.75 14.23 -1.86
C ASP A 291 14.93 13.95 -0.60
N THR A 292 14.29 12.78 -0.54
CA THR A 292 13.33 12.42 0.52
C THR A 292 13.82 11.19 1.26
N ILE A 293 13.68 11.19 2.59
CA ILE A 293 13.92 10.01 3.43
C ILE A 293 12.58 9.61 4.05
N PHE A 294 12.05 8.46 3.65
CA PHE A 294 10.85 7.90 4.27
C PHE A 294 11.22 7.12 5.52
N MET A 295 10.52 7.42 6.61
CA MET A 295 10.67 6.74 7.90
C MET A 295 9.42 5.90 8.21
N TYR A 296 9.63 4.61 8.47
CA TYR A 296 8.60 3.68 8.94
C TYR A 296 9.02 2.99 10.23
N GLY A 297 8.05 2.70 11.09
CA GLY A 297 8.21 1.73 12.18
C GLY A 297 7.81 0.33 11.73
N LYS A 298 8.31 -0.71 12.40
CA LYS A 298 7.78 -2.07 12.19
C LYS A 298 6.35 -2.22 12.70
N SER A 299 6.07 -1.61 13.86
CA SER A 299 4.76 -1.58 14.52
C SER A 299 4.41 -0.16 14.96
N ASP A 300 3.25 0.01 15.60
CA ASP A 300 2.78 1.27 16.16
C ASP A 300 3.49 1.63 17.49
N ASN A 301 4.27 0.72 18.07
CA ASN A 301 5.03 0.91 19.30
C ASN A 301 5.94 2.14 19.31
N GLN A 302 6.23 2.63 20.51
CA GLN A 302 7.14 3.73 20.75
C GLN A 302 8.58 3.33 20.39
N TYR A 303 9.24 4.16 19.58
CA TYR A 303 10.56 3.89 19.00
C TYR A 303 11.67 4.82 19.54
N PHE A 304 11.30 5.86 20.31
CA PHE A 304 12.23 6.69 21.09
C PHE A 304 11.69 6.87 22.51
N GLU A 305 12.54 6.69 23.51
CA GLU A 305 12.29 7.24 24.85
C GLU A 305 12.53 8.75 24.77
N SER A 306 11.44 9.53 24.89
CA SER A 306 11.46 11.00 24.88
C SER A 306 11.63 11.58 26.28
#